data_AF-A0A7Y2XF16-F1
#
_entry.id   AF-A0A7Y2XF16-F1
#
_cell.length_a   1.000
_cell.length_b   1.000
_cell.length_c   1.000
_cell.angle_alpha   90.00
_cell.angle_beta   90.00
_cell.angle_gamma   90.00
#
_symmetry.space_group_name_H-M   'P 1'
#
loop_
_entity.id
_entity.type
_entity.pdbx_description
1 polymer ?
#
loop_
_entity_poly.entity_id
_entity_poly.type
_entity_poly.pdbx_seq_one_letter_code
_entity_poly.pdbx_strand_id
1 'polypeptide(L)'
;PDPGAPIREQHRASRALLQSMNFEDFEREVRTVLDGMLGPAGFDVREDILAITVNRWPHGYAYDYLDLWDPEWPEGQAPHEIARRPFGNIAIANADAGADAYTHVAIDEAWRAVGELGG
;
A
#
# COMPACT_ATOMS: atom_id res chain seq x y z
N PRO A 1 5.32 -15.50 6.08
CA PRO A 1 5.07 -15.68 4.63
C PRO A 1 6.16 -16.57 4.04
N ASP A 2 5.81 -17.49 3.14
CA ASP A 2 6.80 -18.35 2.48
C ASP A 2 7.64 -17.52 1.49
N PRO A 3 8.97 -17.39 1.67
CA PRO A 3 9.83 -16.64 0.76
C PRO A 3 9.88 -17.22 -0.65
N GLY A 4 9.53 -18.50 -0.84
CA GLY A 4 9.50 -19.19 -2.13
C GLY A 4 8.19 -19.00 -2.91
N ALA A 5 7.13 -18.47 -2.29
CA ALA A 5 5.85 -18.25 -2.96
C ALA A 5 5.91 -17.06 -3.93
N PRO A 6 5.05 -17.00 -4.96
CA PRO A 6 4.93 -15.83 -5.82
C PRO A 6 4.68 -14.53 -5.02
N ILE A 7 5.25 -13.40 -5.45
CA ILE A 7 5.24 -12.14 -4.68
C ILE A 7 3.83 -11.68 -4.28
N ARG A 8 2.84 -11.86 -5.18
CA ARG A 8 1.43 -11.50 -4.91
C ARG A 8 0.82 -12.37 -3.80
N GLU A 9 1.23 -13.62 -3.69
CA GLU A 9 0.82 -14.51 -2.59
C GLU A 9 1.49 -14.11 -1.28
N GLN A 10 2.78 -13.75 -1.33
CA GLN A 10 3.48 -13.21 -0.17
C GLN A 10 2.78 -11.95 0.35
N HIS A 11 2.42 -11.01 -0.52
CA HIS A 11 1.67 -9.81 -0.14
C HIS A 11 0.33 -10.15 0.51
N ARG A 12 -0.43 -11.10 -0.07
CA ARG A 12 -1.73 -11.53 0.48
C ARG A 12 -1.57 -12.18 1.85
N ALA A 13 -0.58 -13.06 2.01
CA ALA A 13 -0.27 -13.74 3.27
C ALA A 13 0.20 -12.75 4.36
N SER A 14 1.10 -11.82 4.02
CA SER A 14 1.57 -10.77 4.93
C SER A 14 0.42 -9.89 5.41
N ARG A 15 -0.46 -9.46 4.50
CA ARG A 15 -1.66 -8.69 4.86
C ARG A 15 -2.58 -9.46 5.81
N ALA A 16 -2.85 -10.74 5.53
CA ALA A 16 -3.69 -11.57 6.38
C ALA A 16 -3.07 -11.74 7.79
N LEU A 17 -1.75 -11.96 7.85
CA LEU A 17 -1.02 -12.05 9.12
C LEU A 17 -1.15 -10.74 9.93
N LEU A 18 -0.81 -9.60 9.35
CA LEU A 18 -0.90 -8.30 10.03
C LEU A 18 -2.33 -7.95 10.46
N GLN A 19 -3.34 -8.35 9.68
CA GLN A 19 -4.75 -8.18 10.06
C GLN A 19 -5.16 -9.06 11.24
N SER A 20 -4.56 -10.24 11.38
CA SER A 20 -4.86 -11.18 12.47
C SER A 20 -4.15 -10.85 13.80
N MET A 21 -3.12 -10.00 13.77
CA MET A 21 -2.36 -9.62 14.97
C MET A 21 -3.17 -8.70 15.88
N ASN A 22 -3.05 -8.91 17.19
CA ASN A 22 -3.61 -8.02 18.18
C ASN A 22 -2.70 -6.79 18.37
N PHE A 23 -3.18 -5.76 19.07
CA PHE A 23 -2.36 -4.57 19.33
C PHE A 23 -1.09 -4.93 20.11
N GLU A 24 -1.23 -5.82 21.09
CA GLU A 24 -0.16 -6.29 21.99
C GLU A 24 0.98 -6.97 21.22
N ASP A 25 0.67 -7.58 20.08
CA ASP A 25 1.69 -8.15 19.20
C ASP A 25 2.53 -7.06 18.55
N PHE A 26 1.90 -6.01 18.02
CA PHE A 26 2.61 -4.85 17.48
C PHE A 26 3.41 -4.12 18.57
N GLU A 27 2.81 -3.90 19.73
CA GLU A 27 3.47 -3.23 20.85
C GLU A 27 4.73 -3.98 21.29
N ARG A 28 4.64 -5.30 21.47
CA ARG A 28 5.78 -6.14 21.84
C ARG A 28 6.91 -6.05 20.83
N GLU A 29 6.62 -6.20 19.53
CA GLU A 29 7.65 -6.15 18.49
C GLU A 29 8.29 -4.75 18.39
N VAL A 30 7.50 -3.67 18.44
CA VAL A 30 8.00 -2.29 18.43
C VAL A 30 8.94 -2.05 19.60
N ARG A 31 8.55 -2.44 20.82
CA ARG A 31 9.39 -2.29 22.01
C ARG A 31 10.66 -3.14 21.90
N THR A 32 10.56 -4.38 21.41
CA THR A 32 11.72 -5.28 21.27
C THR A 32 12.76 -4.73 20.30
N VAL A 33 12.34 -4.25 19.12
CA VAL A 33 13.24 -3.69 18.11
C VAL A 33 13.88 -2.38 18.60
N LEU A 34 13.08 -1.49 19.22
CA LEU A 34 13.60 -0.23 19.74
C LEU A 34 14.56 -0.44 20.92
N ASP A 35 14.30 -1.38 21.82
CA ASP A 35 15.20 -1.74 22.92
C ASP A 35 16.54 -2.25 22.39
N GLY A 36 16.50 -3.16 21.41
CA GLY A 36 17.72 -3.70 20.79
C GLY A 36 18.56 -2.65 20.07
N MET A 37 17.91 -1.67 19.42
CA MET A 37 18.60 -0.61 18.66
C MET A 37 19.09 0.55 19.54
N LEU A 38 18.28 0.97 20.52
CA LEU A 38 18.45 2.23 21.24
C LEU A 38 18.75 2.03 22.74
N GLY A 39 18.44 0.86 23.30
CA GLY A 39 18.72 0.52 24.70
C GLY A 39 20.19 0.70 25.10
N PRO A 40 21.18 0.25 24.31
CA PRO A 40 22.60 0.49 24.61
C PRO A 40 23.00 1.97 24.65
N ALA A 41 22.20 2.85 24.02
CA ALA A 41 22.39 4.31 24.04
C ALA A 41 21.60 5.00 25.16
N GLY A 42 20.90 4.24 26.02
CA GLY A 42 20.19 4.74 27.20
C GLY A 42 18.68 4.95 27.04
N PHE A 43 18.07 4.53 25.94
CA PHE A 43 16.61 4.57 25.77
C PHE A 43 15.94 3.48 26.62
N ASP A 44 15.03 3.83 27.52
CA ASP A 44 14.19 2.84 28.25
C ASP A 44 12.83 2.76 27.58
N VAL A 45 12.60 1.67 26.83
CA VAL A 45 11.33 1.45 26.12
C VAL A 45 10.11 1.52 27.04
N ARG A 46 10.24 1.25 28.35
CA ARG A 46 9.11 1.27 29.29
C ARG A 46 8.69 2.68 29.67
N GLU A 47 9.62 3.62 29.70
CA GLU A 47 9.41 4.99 30.17
C GLU A 47 9.37 6.00 29.02
N ASP A 48 10.21 5.81 27.99
CA ASP A 48 10.43 6.82 26.94
C ASP A 48 9.39 6.73 25.80
N ILE A 49 8.62 5.64 25.71
CA ILE A 49 7.52 5.51 24.75
C ILE A 49 6.23 6.03 25.37
N LEU A 50 5.82 7.24 24.98
CA LEU A 50 4.57 7.86 25.45
C LEU A 50 3.33 7.10 24.98
N ALA A 51 3.29 6.71 23.69
CA ALA A 51 2.15 6.02 23.11
C ALA A 51 2.55 5.31 21.81
N ILE A 52 1.78 4.26 21.47
CA ILE A 52 1.87 3.56 20.19
C ILE A 52 0.47 3.60 19.55
N THR A 53 0.40 4.03 18.29
CA THR A 53 -0.82 3.98 17.48
C THR A 53 -0.58 3.11 16.26
N VAL A 54 -1.46 2.15 16.02
CA VAL A 54 -1.36 1.22 14.88
C VAL A 54 -2.43 1.56 13.86
N ASN A 55 -2.01 1.95 12.66
CA ASN A 55 -2.88 2.21 11.52
C ASN A 55 -2.96 0.95 10.64
N ARG A 56 -4.11 0.28 10.62
CA ARG A 56 -4.33 -0.96 9.83
C ARG A 56 -4.97 -0.64 8.48
N TRP A 57 -4.13 -0.29 7.50
CA TRP A 57 -4.56 0.00 6.12
C TRP A 57 -4.11 -1.09 5.15
N PRO A 58 -4.68 -2.31 5.23
CA PRO A 58 -4.20 -3.43 4.42
C PRO A 58 -4.37 -3.18 2.92
N HIS A 59 -5.30 -2.32 2.51
CA HIS A 59 -5.58 -1.96 1.12
C HIS A 59 -5.51 -0.43 0.93
N GLY A 60 -4.65 0.24 1.71
CA GLY A 60 -4.55 1.71 1.71
C GLY A 60 -3.74 2.29 0.56
N TYR A 61 -3.11 1.44 -0.27
CA TYR A 61 -2.28 1.86 -1.39
C TYR A 61 -2.66 1.07 -2.64
N ALA A 62 -2.64 1.75 -3.79
CA ALA A 62 -2.73 1.11 -5.09
C ALA A 62 -1.59 0.12 -5.28
N TYR A 63 -1.83 -0.94 -6.05
CA TYR A 63 -0.80 -1.90 -6.39
C TYR A 63 0.02 -1.36 -7.56
N ASP A 64 1.27 -1.00 -7.28
CA ASP A 64 2.27 -0.70 -8.29
C ASP A 64 2.80 -1.99 -8.93
N TYR A 65 2.98 -1.96 -10.24
CA TYR A 65 3.47 -3.11 -10.98
C TYR A 65 4.97 -3.28 -10.76
N LEU A 66 5.38 -4.52 -10.54
CA LEU A 66 6.76 -4.85 -10.30
C LEU A 66 7.34 -5.47 -11.58
N ASP A 67 8.32 -4.81 -12.20
CA ASP A 67 8.96 -5.21 -13.47
C ASP A 67 9.33 -6.71 -13.54
N LEU A 68 9.77 -7.29 -12.42
CA LEU A 68 10.22 -8.67 -12.36
C LEU A 68 9.07 -9.70 -12.30
N TRP A 69 7.91 -9.34 -11.76
CA TRP A 69 6.84 -10.31 -11.44
C TRP A 69 5.52 -10.04 -12.16
N ASP A 70 5.35 -8.85 -12.70
CA ASP A 70 4.15 -8.46 -13.45
C ASP A 70 4.46 -8.42 -14.95
N PRO A 71 3.51 -8.82 -15.81
CA PRO A 71 3.73 -8.76 -17.24
C PRO A 71 3.77 -7.30 -17.72
N GLU A 72 4.51 -7.05 -18.78
CA GLU A 72 4.39 -5.80 -19.51
C GLU A 72 3.08 -5.83 -20.32
N TRP A 73 2.22 -4.82 -20.12
CA TRP A 73 1.01 -4.67 -20.90
C TRP A 73 1.23 -3.68 -22.04
N PRO A 74 0.68 -3.94 -23.24
CA PRO A 74 0.56 -2.90 -24.24
C PRO A 74 -0.22 -1.69 -23.70
N GLU A 75 0.08 -0.51 -24.24
CA GLU A 75 -0.64 0.73 -23.91
C GLU A 75 -2.17 0.54 -24.01
N GLY A 76 -2.89 0.95 -22.96
CA GLY A 76 -4.34 0.83 -22.84
C GLY A 76 -4.87 -0.55 -22.46
N GLN A 77 -4.00 -1.54 -22.23
CA GLN A 77 -4.35 -2.92 -21.91
C GLN A 77 -3.99 -3.34 -20.48
N ALA A 78 -3.34 -2.47 -19.70
CA ALA A 78 -3.09 -2.78 -18.30
C ALA A 78 -4.42 -2.82 -17.52
N PRO A 79 -4.52 -3.64 -16.45
CA PRO A 79 -5.75 -3.78 -15.68
C PRO A 79 -6.35 -2.45 -15.20
N HIS A 80 -5.52 -1.52 -14.73
CA HIS A 80 -5.97 -0.19 -14.28
C HIS A 80 -6.51 0.65 -15.45
N GLU A 81 -5.90 0.56 -16.64
CA GLU A 81 -6.34 1.28 -17.83
C GLU A 81 -7.67 0.76 -18.38
N ILE A 82 -7.87 -0.56 -18.36
CA ILE A 82 -9.15 -1.17 -18.74
C ILE A 82 -10.23 -0.79 -17.73
N ALA A 83 -9.92 -0.86 -16.43
CA ALA A 83 -10.88 -0.58 -15.37
C ALA A 83 -11.27 0.89 -15.26
N ARG A 84 -10.37 1.83 -15.58
CA ARG A 84 -10.61 3.28 -15.46
C ARG A 84 -11.38 3.90 -16.63
N ARG A 85 -11.65 3.14 -17.71
CA ARG A 85 -12.32 3.67 -18.90
C ARG A 85 -13.66 4.33 -18.54
N PRO A 86 -14.00 5.49 -19.14
CA PRO A 86 -15.28 6.13 -18.89
C PRO A 86 -16.47 5.24 -19.22
N PHE A 87 -17.56 5.42 -18.46
CA PHE A 87 -18.85 4.80 -18.74
C PHE A 87 -19.94 5.88 -18.80
N GLY A 88 -20.27 6.32 -20.02
CA GLY A 88 -21.14 7.49 -20.22
C GLY A 88 -20.51 8.72 -19.57
N ASN A 89 -21.24 9.36 -18.66
CA ASN A 89 -20.79 10.57 -17.95
C ASN A 89 -20.01 10.25 -16.65
N ILE A 90 -19.48 9.03 -16.52
CA ILE A 90 -18.74 8.58 -15.33
C ILE A 90 -17.28 8.37 -15.73
N ALA A 91 -16.37 9.08 -15.05
CA ALA A 91 -14.92 8.90 -15.17
C ALA A 91 -14.32 8.50 -13.81
N ILE A 92 -13.22 7.74 -13.82
CA ILE A 92 -12.53 7.26 -12.60
C ILE A 92 -11.21 8.03 -12.45
N ALA A 93 -10.94 8.56 -11.26
CA ALA A 93 -9.92 9.61 -11.04
C ALA A 93 -8.98 9.37 -9.85
N ASN A 94 -9.05 8.21 -9.18
CA ASN A 94 -8.22 7.93 -8.00
C ASN A 94 -6.80 7.49 -8.39
N ALA A 95 -5.92 7.34 -7.39
CA ALA A 95 -4.57 6.80 -7.54
C ALA A 95 -4.55 5.40 -8.19
N ASP A 96 -5.54 4.53 -7.89
CA ASP A 96 -5.67 3.21 -8.52
C ASP A 96 -5.84 3.29 -10.04
N ALA A 97 -6.40 4.39 -10.55
CA ALA A 97 -6.51 4.64 -11.98
C ALA A 97 -5.14 4.89 -12.64
N GLY A 98 -4.09 5.21 -11.88
CA GLY A 98 -2.71 5.32 -12.39
C GLY A 98 -1.81 4.15 -11.98
N ALA A 99 -2.34 3.15 -11.28
CA ALA A 99 -1.58 2.04 -10.69
C ALA A 99 -0.40 2.48 -9.79
N ASP A 100 -0.50 3.64 -9.14
CA ASP A 100 0.55 4.14 -8.25
C ASP A 100 -0.11 4.86 -7.07
N ALA A 101 0.41 4.61 -5.88
CA ALA A 101 -0.16 5.03 -4.61
C ALA A 101 0.23 6.44 -4.17
N TYR A 102 1.05 7.17 -4.93
CA TYR A 102 1.47 8.51 -4.58
C TYR A 102 0.40 9.59 -4.83
N THR A 103 0.41 10.63 -3.99
CA THR A 103 -0.56 11.73 -4.05
C THR A 103 -0.56 12.48 -5.40
N HIS A 104 0.60 12.63 -6.04
CA HIS A 104 0.69 13.33 -7.32
C HIS A 104 -0.05 12.55 -8.43
N VAL A 105 0.01 11.22 -8.42
CA VAL A 105 -0.74 10.38 -9.37
C VAL A 105 -2.24 10.57 -9.21
N ALA A 106 -2.75 10.68 -7.98
CA ALA A 106 -4.15 11.01 -7.76
C ALA A 106 -4.54 12.38 -8.35
N ILE A 107 -3.64 13.36 -8.36
CA ILE A 107 -3.86 14.68 -8.97
C ILE A 107 -3.84 14.57 -10.50
N ASP A 108 -2.89 13.84 -11.06
CA ASP A 108 -2.75 13.64 -12.50
C ASP A 108 -3.95 12.86 -13.08
N GLU A 109 -4.40 11.83 -12.38
CA GLU A 109 -5.58 11.04 -12.75
C GLU A 109 -6.89 11.84 -12.63
N ALA A 110 -6.96 12.78 -11.68
CA ALA A 110 -8.07 13.74 -11.61
C ALA A 110 -8.07 14.70 -12.80
N TRP A 111 -6.90 15.23 -13.19
CA TRP A 111 -6.76 16.06 -14.38
C TRP A 111 -7.17 15.30 -15.65
N ARG A 112 -6.70 14.05 -15.82
CA ARG A 112 -7.09 13.16 -16.93
C ARG A 112 -8.61 12.97 -16.97
N ALA A 113 -9.20 12.56 -15.85
CA ALA A 113 -10.62 12.23 -15.79
C ALA A 113 -11.52 13.44 -16.12
N VAL A 114 -11.14 14.66 -15.72
CA VAL A 114 -11.87 15.88 -16.13
C VAL A 114 -11.81 16.10 -17.64
N GLY A 115 -10.67 15.82 -18.27
CA GLY A 115 -10.52 15.91 -19.72
C GLY A 115 -11.40 14.91 -20.49
N GLU A 116 -11.68 13.75 -19.91
CA GLU A 116 -12.54 12.71 -20.52
C GLU A 116 -14.04 13.04 -20.47
N LEU A 117 -14.48 13.90 -19.53
CA LEU A 117 -15.89 14.27 -19.36
C LEU A 117 -16.39 15.31 -20.39
N GLY A 118 -15.48 15.88 -21.20
CA GLY A 118 -15.79 16.91 -22.21
C GLY A 118 -15.97 16.40 -23.64
N GLY A 119 -16.02 15.07 -23.84
CA GLY A 119 -16.18 14.39 -25.14
C GLY A 119 -17.60 13.95 -25.44
#